data_AF-A0A0Q7PN54-F1
#
_entry.id   AF-A0A0Q7PN54-F1
#
_cell.length_a   1.000
_cell.length_b   1.000
_cell.length_c   1.000
_cell.angle_alpha   90.00
_cell.angle_beta   90.00
_cell.angle_gamma   90.00
#
_symmetry.space_group_name_H-M   'P 1'
#
loop_
_entity.id
_entity.type
_entity.pdbx_description
1 polymer ?
#
loop_
_entity_poly.entity_id
_entity_poly.type
_entity_poly.pdbx_seq_one_letter_code
_entity_poly.pdbx_strand_id
1 'polypeptide(L)' 'MAQANLAAYEQYGDEALMHRYFELSEHAEEHADELAAIDAVIQSRLFATYGAATPGSSPRIRIAA' A
#
# COMPACT_ATOMS: atom_id res chain seq x y z
N MET A 1 -18.28 6.43 -10.63
CA MET A 1 -16.94 6.40 -11.24
C MET A 1 -16.05 5.52 -10.35
N ALA A 2 -14.93 5.04 -10.87
CA ALA A 2 -14.31 3.73 -10.63
C ALA A 2 -14.20 3.27 -9.15
N GLN A 3 -14.94 2.20 -8.80
CA GLN A 3 -14.57 1.37 -7.66
C GLN A 3 -13.29 0.61 -8.08
N ALA A 4 -12.12 1.18 -7.82
CA ALA A 4 -10.85 0.52 -8.06
C ALA A 4 -10.88 -0.86 -7.39
N ASN A 5 -10.72 -1.91 -8.18
CA ASN A 5 -11.01 -3.26 -7.76
C ASN A 5 -9.86 -3.73 -6.86
N LEU A 6 -9.95 -3.46 -5.56
CA LEU A 6 -8.96 -3.85 -4.55
C LEU A 6 -8.48 -5.30 -4.73
N ALA A 7 -9.43 -6.21 -5.02
CA ALA A 7 -9.17 -7.63 -5.27
C ALA A 7 -8.25 -7.90 -6.47
N ALA A 8 -8.17 -6.99 -7.45
CA ALA A 8 -7.24 -7.11 -8.56
C ALA A 8 -5.79 -6.89 -8.09
N TYR A 9 -5.56 -5.94 -7.18
CA TYR A 9 -4.23 -5.60 -6.68
C TYR A 9 -3.70 -6.59 -5.63
N GLU A 10 -4.59 -7.29 -4.92
CA GLU A 10 -4.19 -8.34 -3.98
C GLU A 10 -3.42 -9.49 -4.65
N GLN A 11 -3.66 -9.72 -5.95
CA GLN A 11 -2.99 -10.76 -6.74
C GLN A 11 -1.62 -10.33 -7.29
N TYR A 12 -1.29 -9.04 -7.23
CA TYR A 12 -0.06 -8.52 -7.82
C TYR A 12 1.13 -8.83 -6.92
N GLY A 13 2.27 -9.17 -7.51
CA GLY A 13 3.54 -9.23 -6.79
C GLY A 13 3.94 -7.85 -6.25
N ASP A 14 4.72 -7.80 -5.16
CA ASP A 14 5.10 -6.55 -4.49
C ASP A 14 5.81 -5.56 -5.43
N GLU A 15 6.71 -6.06 -6.30
CA GLU A 15 7.41 -5.23 -7.28
C GLU A 15 6.47 -4.58 -8.30
N ALA A 16 5.52 -5.35 -8.84
CA ALA A 16 4.52 -4.85 -9.79
C ALA A 16 3.58 -3.83 -9.13
N LEU A 17 3.24 -4.06 -7.86
CA LEU A 17 2.41 -3.15 -7.07
C LEU A 17 3.12 -1.82 -6.82
N MET A 18 4.41 -1.84 -6.47
CA MET A 18 5.23 -0.65 -6.27
C MET A 18 5.48 0.13 -7.57
N HIS A 19 5.72 -0.57 -8.68
CA HIS A 19 5.85 0.07 -9.99
C HIS A 19 4.57 0.82 -10.37
N ARG A 20 3.41 0.15 -10.21
CA ARG A 20 2.11 0.76 -10.49
C ARG A 20 1.80 1.94 -9.57
N TYR A 21 2.13 1.83 -8.29
CA TYR A 21 1.99 2.94 -7.35
C TYR A 21 2.80 4.17 -7.78
N PHE A 22 4.05 3.95 -8.22
CA PHE A 22 4.91 5.03 -8.69
C PHE A 22 4.34 5.70 -9.96
N GLU A 23 3.93 4.91 -10.95
CA GLU A 23 3.27 5.42 -12.17
C GLU A 23 2.05 6.30 -11.85
N LEU A 24 1.19 5.83 -10.94
CA LEU A 24 -0.04 6.55 -10.59
C LEU A 24 0.24 7.80 -9.75
N SER A 25 1.33 7.82 -9.00
CA SER A 25 1.72 8.96 -8.17
C SER A 25 2.11 10.18 -9.03
N GLU A 26 2.56 9.98 -10.26
CA GLU A 26 2.85 11.08 -11.20
C GLU A 26 1.57 11.83 -11.64
N HIS A 27 0.41 11.17 -11.56
CA HIS A 27 -0.90 11.70 -11.93
C HIS A 27 -1.93 11.52 -10.80
N ALA A 28 -1.52 11.79 -9.55
CA ALA A 28 -2.27 11.41 -8.37
C ALA A 28 -3.70 11.96 -8.28
N GLU A 29 -3.97 13.16 -8.82
CA GLU A 29 -5.30 13.77 -8.81
C GLU A 29 -6.31 13.01 -9.70
N GLU A 30 -5.84 12.41 -10.79
CA GLU A 30 -6.66 11.65 -11.74
C GLU A 30 -6.88 10.20 -11.30
N HIS A 31 -6.01 9.70 -10.41
CA HIS A 31 -5.94 8.30 -9.99
C HIS A 31 -6.10 8.10 -8.48
N ALA A 32 -6.69 9.06 -7.76
CA ALA A 32 -6.82 9.03 -6.31
C ALA A 32 -7.46 7.72 -5.77
N ASP A 33 -8.51 7.23 -6.43
CA ASP A 33 -9.20 5.99 -6.04
C ASP A 33 -8.32 4.74 -6.25
N GLU A 34 -7.49 4.74 -7.30
CA GLU A 34 -6.58 3.64 -7.63
C GLU A 34 -5.38 3.62 -6.67
N LEU A 35 -4.82 4.79 -6.36
CA LEU A 35 -3.77 4.96 -5.37
C LEU A 35 -4.24 4.49 -3.99
N ALA A 36 -5.44 4.88 -3.56
CA ALA A 36 -6.01 4.45 -2.28
C ALA A 36 -6.17 2.92 -2.18
N ALA A 37 -6.57 2.27 -3.27
CA ALA A 37 -6.68 0.81 -3.31
C ALA A 37 -5.31 0.13 -3.18
N ILE A 38 -4.31 0.63 -3.90
CA ILE A 38 -2.94 0.10 -3.84
C ILE A 38 -2.33 0.33 -2.46
N ASP A 39 -2.51 1.52 -1.87
CA ASP A 39 -2.07 1.85 -0.52
C ASP A 39 -2.63 0.89 0.52
N ALA A 40 -3.93 0.56 0.43
CA ALA A 40 -4.56 -0.39 1.33
C ALA A 40 -3.93 -1.80 1.24
N VAL A 41 -3.59 -2.25 0.03
CA VAL A 41 -2.90 -3.54 -0.16
C VAL A 41 -1.48 -3.51 0.40
N ILE A 42 -0.71 -2.44 0.12
CA ILE A 42 0.65 -2.27 0.66
C ILE A 42 0.61 -2.25 2.19
N GLN A 43 -0.28 -1.48 2.79
CA GLN A 43 -0.45 -1.41 4.25
C GLN A 43 -0.84 -2.77 4.85
N SER A 44 -1.78 -3.49 4.23
CA SER A 44 -2.18 -4.82 4.66
C SER A 44 -1.01 -5.80 4.65
N ARG A 45 -0.19 -5.80 3.59
CA ARG A 45 0.99 -6.66 3.48
C ARG A 45 2.08 -6.28 4.47
N LEU A 46 2.36 -4.99 4.65
CA LEU A 46 3.29 -4.51 5.66
C LEU A 46 2.81 -4.91 7.06
N PHE A 47 1.52 -4.82 7.34
CA PHE A 47 0.94 -5.27 8.60
C PHE A 47 1.03 -6.80 8.77
N ALA A 48 0.81 -7.59 7.72
CA ALA A 48 0.98 -9.04 7.79
C ALA A 48 2.45 -9.44 8.08
N THR A 49 3.40 -8.78 7.41
CA THR A 49 4.84 -9.07 7.56
C THR A 49 5.43 -8.54 8.87
N TYR A 50 5.07 -7.32 9.25
CA TYR A 50 5.69 -6.61 10.39
C TYR A 50 4.74 -6.41 11.59
N GLY A 51 3.43 -6.38 11.37
CA GLY A 51 2.42 -6.21 12.42
C GLY A 51 2.17 -7.46 13.25
N ALA A 52 2.45 -8.66 12.73
CA ALA A 52 2.43 -9.90 13.53
C ALA A 52 3.51 -9.94 14.62
N ALA A 53 4.54 -9.08 14.54
CA ALA A 53 5.64 -9.05 15.48
C ALA A 53 5.34 -8.28 16.78
N THR A 54 4.17 -7.66 16.98
CA THR A 54 3.91 -6.97 18.26
C THR A 54 2.48 -7.05 18.77
N PRO A 55 2.23 -7.79 19.87
CA PRO A 55 1.12 -7.49 20.76
C PRO A 55 1.39 -6.11 21.39
N GLY A 56 0.71 -5.08 20.89
CA GLY A 56 0.67 -3.75 21.52
C GLY A 56 1.73 -2.72 21.08
N SER A 57 2.43 -2.88 19.96
CA SER A 57 3.29 -1.80 19.45
C SER A 57 2.72 -1.15 18.20
N SER A 58 2.40 0.14 18.33
CA SER A 58 2.55 1.05 17.19
C SER A 58 4.03 1.07 16.83
N PRO A 59 4.41 0.78 15.57
CA PRO A 59 5.80 0.90 15.14
C PRO A 59 6.17 2.39 15.12
N ARG A 60 6.70 2.89 16.24
CA ARG A 60 7.41 4.17 16.25
C ARG A 60 8.72 3.95 15.52
N ILE A 61 8.74 4.26 14.23
CA ILE A 61 9.98 4.38 13.45
C ILE A 61 10.89 5.36 14.21
N ARG A 62 11.93 4.84 14.86
CA ARG A 62 12.96 5.68 15.49
C ARG A 62 14.00 5.96 14.42
N ILE A 63 13.93 7.15 13.83
CA ILE A 63 15.02 7.69 13.03
C ILE A 63 16.10 8.10 14.02
N ALA A 64 17.22 7.38 14.06
CA ALA A 64 18.40 7.79 14.82
C ALA A 64 19.02 9.01 14.10
N ALA A 65 19.17 10.12 14.83
CA ALA A 65 19.86 11.33 14.41
C ALA A 65 21.36 11.25 14.71
#